data_AF-W1XE47-F1
#
_entry.id   AF-W1XE47-F1
#
_cell.length_a   1.000
_cell.length_b   1.000
_cell.length_c   1.000
_cell.angle_alpha   90.00
_cell.angle_beta   90.00
_cell.angle_gamma   90.00
#
_symmetry.space_group_name_H-M   'P 1'
#
loop_
_entity.id
_entity.type
_entity.pdbx_description
1 polymer ?
#
loop_
_entity_poly.entity_id
_entity_poly.type
_entity_poly.pdbx_seq_one_letter_code
_entity_poly.pdbx_strand_id
1 'polypeptide(L)'
;ADQIIFLNFSRWDCLLRAAKRYSKNRGKVRGSMAQGCSEKFDWEFIRWILLDGRTANIRKRYEKLQKMYPYKFIVLHNQKELDNF
;
A
#
# COMPACT_ATOMS: atom_id res chain seq x y z
N ALA A 1 18.92 11.38 1.69
CA ALA A 1 17.50 10.99 1.58
C ALA A 1 16.70 12.25 1.38
N ASP A 2 16.32 12.48 0.14
CA ASP A 2 16.06 13.82 -0.39
C ASP A 2 14.56 14.16 -0.41
N GLN A 3 13.70 13.13 -0.51
CA GLN A 3 12.24 13.25 -0.49
C GLN A 3 11.57 12.06 0.21
N ILE A 4 10.40 12.29 0.80
CA ILE A 4 9.49 11.31 1.38
C ILE A 4 8.22 11.31 0.51
N ILE A 5 8.01 10.22 -0.23
CA ILE A 5 6.82 10.05 -1.08
C ILE A 5 5.83 9.15 -0.35
N PHE A 6 4.67 9.70 0.01
CA PHE A 6 3.60 9.00 0.70
C PHE A 6 2.45 8.67 -0.27
N LEU A 7 2.30 7.38 -0.56
CA LEU A 7 1.25 6.86 -1.44
C LEU A 7 -0.05 6.61 -0.66
N ASN A 8 -0.88 7.66 -0.55
CA ASN A 8 -2.15 7.65 0.18
C ASN A 8 -3.33 7.21 -0.69
N PHE A 9 -3.23 6.04 -1.33
CA PHE A 9 -4.31 5.52 -2.17
C PHE A 9 -5.56 5.15 -1.38
N SER A 10 -6.72 5.14 -2.04
CA SER A 10 -7.97 4.69 -1.44
C SER A 10 -7.89 3.20 -1.04
N ARG A 11 -8.72 2.80 -0.08
CA ARG A 11 -8.80 1.40 0.40
C ARG A 11 -9.13 0.43 -0.73
N TRP A 12 -10.04 0.87 -1.59
CA TRP A 12 -10.51 0.11 -2.74
C TRP A 12 -9.44 -0.03 -3.81
N ASP A 13 -8.70 1.04 -4.11
CA ASP A 13 -7.59 0.96 -5.07
C ASP A 13 -6.49 0.03 -4.57
N CYS A 14 -6.13 0.11 -3.29
CA CYS A 14 -5.18 -0.83 -2.68
C CYS A 14 -5.66 -2.28 -2.79
N LEU A 15 -6.93 -2.53 -2.47
CA LEU A 15 -7.53 -3.86 -2.53
C LEU A 15 -7.58 -4.39 -3.96
N LEU A 16 -8.04 -3.59 -4.92
CA LEU A 16 -8.11 -3.96 -6.34
C LEU A 16 -6.74 -4.26 -6.92
N ARG A 17 -5.71 -3.47 -6.57
CA ARG A 17 -4.33 -3.75 -6.99
C ARG A 17 -3.79 -5.04 -6.39
N ALA A 18 -4.04 -5.25 -5.10
CA ALA A 18 -3.62 -6.46 -4.41
C ALA A 18 -4.32 -7.71 -4.99
N ALA A 19 -5.63 -7.63 -5.25
CA ALA A 19 -6.42 -8.68 -5.90
C ALA A 19 -5.96 -8.93 -7.35
N LYS A 20 -5.71 -7.88 -8.13
CA LYS A 20 -5.18 -7.99 -9.50
C LYS A 20 -3.81 -8.67 -9.51
N ARG A 21 -2.93 -8.29 -8.57
CA ARG A 21 -1.62 -8.93 -8.41
C ARG A 21 -1.77 -10.41 -8.05
N TYR A 22 -2.63 -10.71 -7.09
CA TYR A 22 -2.92 -12.08 -6.68
C TYR A 22 -3.45 -12.92 -7.84
N SER A 23 -4.41 -12.40 -8.60
CA SER A 23 -4.97 -13.06 -9.78
C SER A 23 -3.91 -13.32 -10.86
N LYS A 24 -3.04 -12.34 -11.15
CA LYS A 24 -1.95 -12.48 -12.15
C LYS A 24 -0.92 -13.55 -11.75
N ASN A 25 -0.67 -13.71 -10.46
CA ASN A 25 0.29 -14.66 -9.92
C ASN A 25 -0.35 -15.96 -9.43
N ARG A 26 -1.66 -16.15 -9.62
CA ARG A 26 -2.39 -17.34 -9.19
C ARG A 26 -1.82 -18.57 -9.91
N GLY A 27 -1.17 -19.45 -9.15
CA GLY A 27 -0.50 -20.64 -9.69
C GLY A 27 0.98 -20.45 -10.06
N LYS A 28 1.55 -19.25 -9.87
CA LYS A 28 2.99 -18.99 -10.03
C LYS A 28 3.58 -18.60 -8.68
N VAL A 29 4.51 -19.39 -8.18
CA VAL A 29 5.35 -18.97 -7.05
C VAL A 29 6.15 -17.77 -7.54
N ARG A 30 6.00 -16.61 -6.87
CA ARG A 30 6.81 -15.42 -7.16
C ARG A 30 8.27 -15.84 -7.04
N GLY A 31 9.14 -15.50 -7.99
CA GLY A 31 10.56 -15.91 -7.95
C GLY A 31 11.32 -15.45 -6.69
N SER A 32 10.75 -14.52 -5.91
CA SER A 32 11.30 -14.09 -4.61
C SER A 32 10.59 -14.72 -3.39
N MET A 33 9.66 -15.65 -3.58
CA MET A 33 8.98 -16.40 -2.53
C MET A 33 9.51 -17.83 -2.59
N ALA A 34 9.72 -18.44 -1.43
CA ALA A 34 10.19 -19.82 -1.36
C ALA A 34 9.21 -20.76 -2.11
N GLN A 35 9.77 -21.76 -2.79
CA GLN A 35 9.00 -22.77 -3.51
C GLN A 35 8.01 -23.45 -2.57
N GLY A 36 6.71 -23.42 -2.93
CA GLY A 36 5.62 -23.96 -2.10
C GLY A 36 4.88 -22.94 -1.24
N CYS A 37 5.27 -21.66 -1.23
CA CYS A 37 4.48 -20.62 -0.58
C CYS A 37 3.46 -20.02 -1.55
N SER A 38 2.21 -20.49 -1.49
CA SER A 38 1.09 -19.83 -2.17
C SER A 38 0.86 -18.45 -1.53
N GLU A 39 0.77 -17.38 -2.33
CA GLU A 39 0.32 -16.08 -1.82
C GLU A 39 -1.02 -16.28 -1.08
N LYS A 40 -1.09 -15.89 0.20
CA LYS A 40 -2.33 -15.86 0.95
C LYS A 40 -3.00 -14.52 0.71
N PHE A 41 -4.04 -14.52 -0.13
CA PHE A 41 -4.97 -13.41 -0.24
C PHE A 41 -6.24 -13.77 0.51
N ASP A 42 -6.08 -13.94 1.83
CA ASP A 42 -7.14 -14.37 2.73
C ASP A 42 -7.96 -13.19 3.26
N TRP A 43 -9.03 -13.52 3.99
CA TRP A 43 -9.91 -12.52 4.58
C TRP A 43 -9.19 -11.63 5.60
N GLU A 44 -8.20 -12.16 6.32
CA GLU A 44 -7.39 -11.39 7.27
C GLU A 44 -6.58 -10.30 6.54
N PHE A 45 -5.97 -10.64 5.40
CA PHE A 45 -5.25 -9.69 4.58
C PHE A 45 -6.17 -8.61 3.99
N ILE A 46 -7.35 -8.99 3.51
CA ILE A 46 -8.37 -8.06 3.02
C ILE A 46 -8.84 -7.12 4.13
N ARG A 47 -9.17 -7.67 5.30
CA ARG A 47 -9.57 -6.90 6.49
C ARG A 47 -8.48 -5.93 6.91
N TRP A 48 -7.22 -6.35 6.85
CA TRP A 48 -6.10 -5.48 7.18
C TRP A 48 -5.97 -4.30 6.22
N ILE A 49 -6.08 -4.53 4.89
CA ILE A 49 -6.09 -3.45 3.88
C ILE A 49 -7.25 -2.48 4.15
N LEU A 50 -8.41 -3.03 4.46
CA LEU A 50 -9.64 -2.27 4.66
C LEU A 50 -9.73 -1.61 6.03
N LEU A 51 -9.11 -2.09 7.09
CA LEU A 51 -9.38 -1.62 8.46
C LEU A 51 -8.10 -1.49 9.29
N ASP A 52 -7.43 -2.60 9.59
CA ASP A 52 -6.38 -2.64 10.62
C ASP A 52 -5.14 -1.84 10.25
N GLY A 53 -4.79 -1.79 8.95
CA GLY A 53 -3.70 -0.96 8.42
C GLY A 53 -4.01 0.55 8.36
N ARG A 54 -5.23 0.98 8.74
CA ARG A 54 -5.68 2.37 8.61
C ARG A 54 -6.29 2.94 9.88
N THR A 55 -5.86 2.42 11.03
CA THR A 55 -6.26 2.90 12.36
C THR A 55 -5.90 4.37 12.58
N ALA A 56 -6.58 5.02 13.52
CA ALA A 56 -6.33 6.43 13.85
C ALA A 56 -4.87 6.68 14.28
N ASN A 57 -4.24 5.72 14.96
CA ASN A 57 -2.84 5.85 15.39
C ASN A 57 -1.87 5.92 14.19
N ILE A 58 -2.11 5.10 13.15
CA ILE A 58 -1.34 5.12 11.91
C ILE A 58 -1.48 6.47 11.20
N ARG A 59 -2.71 7.02 11.13
CA ARG A 59 -2.95 8.34 10.54
C ARG A 59 -2.21 9.46 11.28
N LYS A 60 -2.33 9.48 12.62
CA LYS A 60 -1.61 10.45 13.46
C LYS A 60 -0.10 10.38 13.27
N ARG A 61 0.46 9.19 13.05
CA ARG A 61 1.88 9.01 12.76
C ARG A 61 2.26 9.66 11.44
N TYR A 62 1.47 9.50 10.38
CA TYR A 62 1.73 10.14 9.09
C TYR A 62 1.58 11.67 9.15
N GLU A 63 0.54 12.17 9.83
CA GLU A 63 0.37 13.61 10.07
C GLU A 63 1.57 14.20 10.81
N LYS A 64 2.12 13.48 11.80
CA LYS A 64 3.33 13.90 12.52
C LYS A 64 4.55 13.95 11.59
N LEU A 65 4.71 12.97 10.70
CA LEU A 65 5.81 12.96 9.73
C LEU A 65 5.70 14.10 8.72
N GLN A 66 4.49 14.38 8.23
CA GLN A 66 4.23 15.51 7.34
C GLN A 66 4.57 16.84 8.00
N LYS A 67 4.19 17.02 9.29
CA LYS A 67 4.54 18.21 10.07
C LYS A 67 6.04 18.33 10.39
N MET A 68 6.73 17.21 10.57
CA MET A 68 8.17 17.19 10.87
C MET A 68 9.02 17.51 9.63
N TYR A 69 8.52 17.18 8.44
CA TYR A 69 9.26 17.27 7.19
C TYR A 69 8.47 17.92 6.05
N PRO A 70 7.87 19.11 6.24
CA PRO A 70 6.92 19.68 5.28
C PRO A 70 7.54 19.92 3.89
N TYR A 71 8.81 20.33 3.83
CA TYR A 71 9.49 20.68 2.58
C TYR A 71 9.92 19.48 1.73
N LYS A 72 9.87 18.27 2.28
CA LYS A 72 10.28 17.05 1.56
C LYS A 72 9.21 15.97 1.56
N PHE A 73 7.99 16.27 1.98
CA PHE A 73 6.91 15.30 2.09
C PHE A 73 5.87 15.51 0.99
N ILE A 74 5.78 14.54 0.08
CA ILE A 74 4.89 14.57 -1.08
C ILE A 74 3.81 13.50 -0.86
N VAL A 75 2.54 13.88 -1.02
CA VAL A 75 1.41 12.95 -0.87
C VAL A 75 0.77 12.71 -2.23
N LEU A 76 0.70 11.43 -2.63
CA LEU A 76 0.04 11.00 -3.86
C LEU A 76 -1.20 10.18 -3.50
N HIS A 77 -2.36 10.61 -3.97
CA HIS A 77 -3.67 10.05 -3.57
C HIS A 77 -4.24 9.07 -4.58
N ASN A 78 -3.80 9.12 -5.84
CA ASN A 78 -4.39 8.35 -6.94
C ASN A 78 -3.35 8.03 -8.01
N GLN A 79 -3.70 7.12 -8.93
CA GLN A 79 -2.78 6.71 -9.99
C GLN A 79 -2.38 7.87 -10.89
N LYS A 80 -3.27 8.82 -11.15
CA LYS A 80 -2.98 9.99 -11.99
C LYS A 80 -1.91 10.88 -11.36
N GLU A 81 -1.95 11.10 -10.05
CA GLU A 81 -0.91 11.82 -9.32
C GLU A 81 0.43 11.06 -9.39
N LEU A 82 0.39 9.74 -9.28
CA LEU A 82 1.59 8.92 -9.44
C LEU A 82 2.14 8.93 -10.87
N ASP A 83 1.29 8.97 -11.89
CA ASP A 83 1.70 8.99 -13.31
C ASP A 83 2.28 10.34 -13.73
N ASN A 84 1.90 11.43 -13.05
CA ASN A 84 2.40 12.79 -13.31
C ASN A 84 3.58 13.19 -12.41
N PHE A 85 3.99 12.32 -11.49
CA PHE A 85 5.11 12.52 -10.58
C PHE A 85 6.39 11.95 -11.19
#